data_AF-A0A1S4B527-F1
#
_entry.id   AF-A0A1S4B527-F1
#
_cell.length_a   1.000
_cell.length_b   1.000
_cell.length_c   1.000
_cell.angle_alpha   90.00
_cell.angle_beta   90.00
_cell.angle_gamma   90.00
#
_symmetry.space_group_name_H-M   'P 1'
#
loop_
_entity.id
_entity.type
_entity.pdbx_description
1 polymer ?
#
loop_
_entity_poly.entity_id
_entity_poly.type
_entity_poly.pdbx_seq_one_letter_code
_entity_poly.pdbx_strand_id
1 'polypeptide(L)'
;MGELNSVHNRYFKMMLDLSNQAQSILTSFDKQSEKTKGEYRVRLNASIDVARYLLKEGMSIRGHDECETSTRRGNFLDLLKWYANKKDDVKKVVLENAPKNDIIICPNIEKDIVSSCAKETLKAIVEDLNGDYFGILVDESKDVSHKKQMTLILHYVNKEGKVIERFLSIVHVKDTSAKSLKEAIYSFLLEHSLSKSQIRKQGYDGASNMRRGINGLKTLIMNDTPSAYCIHYFAHQLQLTLIRKEMLRDDQAEKLEELLVLGEVHTGSGLNQEFGLQRADQDIVSAMKLVGFAKRQLQDMRDSRWNSLIKDVCLFYVKHDIVITEMDMNYVREKSKHKKSSVTYFYHLRVEVFYAIIDLQLSELNNHFNEVNTNLLLGMASLSPDNSFANYDKDKIIKLATHYPNEFTDSIL
;
A
#
# COMPACT_ATOMS: atom_id res chain seq x y z
N MET A 1 55.42 56.68 -2.51
CA MET A 1 55.18 55.25 -2.79
C MET A 1 55.62 54.47 -1.58
N GLY A 2 54.72 53.67 -0.97
CA GLY A 2 55.02 52.89 0.23
C GLY A 2 55.87 51.65 -0.10
N GLU A 3 56.61 51.17 0.90
CA GLU A 3 57.48 49.99 0.79
C GLU A 3 56.76 48.76 0.23
N LEU A 4 57.53 47.90 -0.44
CA LEU A 4 57.06 46.71 -1.18
C LEU A 4 56.20 45.76 -0.31
N ASN A 5 56.37 45.80 1.01
CA ASN A 5 55.65 44.97 1.99
C ASN A 5 54.68 45.76 2.89
N SER A 6 54.35 47.00 2.53
CA SER A 6 53.35 47.77 3.28
C SER A 6 51.98 47.08 3.25
N VAL A 7 51.24 47.20 4.35
CA VAL A 7 49.88 46.67 4.50
C VAL A 7 48.99 47.13 3.33
N HIS A 8 49.17 48.36 2.86
CA HIS A 8 48.46 48.91 1.71
C HIS A 8 48.78 48.18 0.41
N ASN A 9 50.04 47.87 0.12
CA ASN A 9 50.41 47.10 -1.08
C ASN A 9 49.84 45.68 -1.04
N ARG A 10 49.76 45.07 0.16
CA ARG A 10 49.18 43.73 0.31
C ARG A 10 47.67 43.74 0.02
N TYR A 11 46.93 44.70 0.56
CA TYR A 11 45.50 44.84 0.26
C TYR A 11 45.23 45.21 -1.20
N PHE A 12 46.08 46.06 -1.80
CA PHE A 12 45.99 46.40 -3.21
C PHE A 12 46.21 45.17 -4.10
N LYS A 13 47.17 44.30 -3.75
CA LYS A 13 47.41 43.03 -4.44
C LYS A 13 46.24 42.06 -4.29
N MET A 14 45.68 41.92 -3.08
CA MET A 14 44.48 41.09 -2.85
C MET A 14 43.27 41.60 -3.65
N MET A 15 43.10 42.91 -3.78
CA MET A 15 42.05 43.51 -4.61
C MET A 15 42.26 43.23 -6.11
N LEU A 16 43.51 43.33 -6.59
CA LEU A 16 43.86 42.95 -7.97
C LEU A 16 43.63 41.47 -8.24
N ASP A 17 44.02 40.59 -7.32
CA ASP A 17 43.81 39.14 -7.45
C ASP A 17 42.31 38.78 -7.42
N LEU A 18 41.51 39.43 -6.57
CA LEU A 18 40.04 39.30 -6.54
C LEU A 18 39.37 39.82 -7.81
N SER A 19 39.93 40.87 -8.42
CA SER A 19 39.41 41.46 -9.67
C SER A 19 39.80 40.65 -10.90
N ASN A 20 40.77 39.73 -10.77
CA ASN A 20 41.21 38.86 -11.85
C ASN A 20 40.25 37.67 -12.01
N GLN A 21 39.21 37.86 -12.82
CA GLN A 21 38.22 36.82 -13.10
C GLN A 21 38.84 35.50 -13.60
N ALA A 22 39.98 35.53 -14.29
CA ALA A 22 40.66 34.33 -14.79
C ALA A 22 41.24 33.42 -13.69
N GLN A 23 41.37 33.92 -12.47
CA GLN A 23 41.78 33.18 -11.27
C GLN A 23 40.61 32.85 -10.34
N SER A 24 39.37 33.17 -10.74
CA SER A 24 38.20 32.81 -9.95
C SER A 24 38.11 31.29 -9.77
N ILE A 25 37.46 30.87 -8.68
CA ILE A 25 37.19 29.45 -8.42
C ILE A 25 36.40 28.86 -9.59
N LEU A 26 35.41 29.58 -10.11
CA LEU A 26 34.60 29.17 -11.27
C LEU A 26 35.46 28.91 -12.50
N THR A 27 36.35 29.84 -12.85
CA THR A 27 37.26 29.68 -14.00
C THR A 27 38.30 28.57 -13.77
N SER A 28 38.65 28.29 -12.52
CA SER A 28 39.55 27.20 -12.15
C SER A 28 38.88 25.82 -12.24
N PHE A 29 37.58 25.73 -11.96
CA PHE A 29 36.77 24.54 -12.24
C PHE A 29 36.58 24.33 -13.75
N ASP A 30 36.37 25.40 -14.53
CA ASP A 30 36.26 25.33 -15.99
C ASP A 30 37.57 24.96 -16.70
N LYS A 31 38.72 25.28 -16.08
CA LYS A 31 40.09 25.00 -16.56
C LYS A 31 40.46 23.51 -16.62
N GLN A 32 39.60 22.58 -16.20
CA GLN A 32 39.85 21.15 -16.45
C GLN A 32 39.93 20.89 -17.95
N SER A 33 40.94 20.11 -18.36
CA SER A 33 41.12 19.79 -19.77
C SER A 33 39.90 19.04 -20.33
N GLU A 34 39.54 19.30 -21.58
CA GLU A 34 38.45 18.58 -22.27
C GLU A 34 38.65 17.06 -22.23
N LYS A 35 39.92 16.61 -22.24
CA LYS A 35 40.28 15.22 -22.05
C LYS A 35 39.82 14.68 -20.69
N THR A 36 40.11 15.39 -19.60
CA THR A 36 39.70 14.99 -18.24
C THR A 36 38.18 14.96 -18.08
N LYS A 37 37.47 15.95 -18.64
CA LYS A 37 36.00 15.97 -18.65
C LYS A 37 35.43 14.79 -19.44
N GLY A 38 36.03 14.48 -20.59
CA GLY A 38 35.68 13.32 -21.41
C GLY A 38 35.87 12.00 -20.67
N GLU A 39 37.05 11.79 -20.07
CA GLU A 39 37.37 10.58 -19.29
C GLU A 39 36.44 10.44 -18.08
N TYR A 40 36.12 11.53 -17.38
CA TYR A 40 35.10 11.52 -16.31
C TYR A 40 33.72 11.07 -16.81
N ARG A 41 33.24 11.62 -17.94
CA ARG A 41 31.95 11.22 -18.52
C ARG A 41 31.91 9.75 -18.92
N VAL A 42 33.00 9.22 -19.49
CA VAL A 42 33.10 7.79 -19.83
C VAL A 42 32.97 6.92 -18.57
N ARG A 43 33.67 7.27 -17.49
CA ARG A 43 33.56 6.57 -16.20
C ARG A 43 32.14 6.62 -15.65
N LEU A 44 31.56 7.82 -15.59
CA LEU A 44 30.22 8.03 -15.05
C LEU A 44 29.16 7.26 -15.83
N ASN A 45 29.21 7.34 -17.16
CA ASN A 45 28.28 6.61 -18.03
C ASN A 45 28.40 5.10 -17.84
N ALA A 46 29.63 4.57 -17.73
CA ALA A 46 29.83 3.16 -17.46
C ALA A 46 29.22 2.72 -16.12
N SER A 47 29.43 3.50 -15.06
CA SER A 47 28.82 3.25 -13.75
C SER A 47 27.29 3.34 -13.79
N ILE A 48 26.73 4.32 -14.50
CA ILE A 48 25.27 4.47 -14.67
C ILE A 48 24.69 3.27 -15.44
N ASP A 49 25.31 2.83 -16.53
CA ASP A 49 24.82 1.71 -17.33
C ASP A 49 24.80 0.40 -16.53
N VAL A 50 25.87 0.16 -15.76
CA VAL A 50 25.95 -0.98 -14.84
C VAL A 50 24.87 -0.91 -13.76
N ALA A 51 24.70 0.25 -13.11
CA ALA A 51 23.68 0.45 -12.09
C ALA A 51 22.26 0.25 -12.67
N ARG A 52 21.98 0.80 -13.85
CA ARG A 52 20.69 0.65 -14.54
C ARG A 52 20.37 -0.83 -14.83
N TYR A 53 21.35 -1.60 -15.28
CA TYR A 53 21.17 -3.03 -15.50
C TYR A 53 20.81 -3.75 -14.20
N LEU A 54 21.56 -3.52 -13.13
CA LEU A 54 21.32 -4.17 -11.83
C LEU A 54 19.95 -3.78 -11.26
N LEU A 55 19.56 -2.51 -11.35
CA LEU A 55 18.26 -2.03 -10.90
C LEU A 55 17.11 -2.64 -11.71
N LYS A 56 17.27 -2.76 -13.03
CA LYS A 56 16.27 -3.39 -13.91
C LYS A 56 16.03 -4.86 -13.55
N GLU A 57 17.10 -5.59 -13.21
CA GLU A 57 17.02 -7.01 -12.85
C GLU A 57 16.74 -7.24 -11.36
N GLY A 58 16.59 -6.17 -10.55
CA GLY A 58 16.37 -6.27 -9.11
C GLY A 58 17.55 -6.88 -8.35
N MET A 59 18.77 -6.78 -8.88
CA MET A 59 19.98 -7.33 -8.28
C MET A 59 20.58 -6.39 -7.24
N SER A 60 21.17 -6.96 -6.19
CA SER A 60 21.94 -6.18 -5.22
C SER A 60 23.13 -5.51 -5.90
N ILE A 61 23.37 -4.24 -5.60
CA ILE A 61 24.51 -3.50 -6.19
C ILE A 61 25.81 -3.92 -5.49
N ARG A 62 25.78 -3.95 -4.15
CA ARG A 62 26.95 -4.21 -3.31
C ARG A 62 27.09 -5.69 -2.95
N GLY A 63 28.33 -6.11 -2.73
CA GLY A 63 28.70 -7.42 -2.20
C GLY A 63 28.98 -7.39 -0.70
N HIS A 64 29.16 -8.57 -0.10
CA HIS A 64 29.60 -8.68 1.30
C HIS A 64 31.06 -8.25 1.50
N ASP A 65 31.91 -8.43 0.48
CA ASP A 65 33.32 -8.07 0.51
C ASP A 65 33.75 -7.46 -0.84
N GLU A 66 34.00 -6.15 -0.86
CA GLU A 66 34.38 -5.38 -2.07
C GLU A 66 35.92 -5.22 -2.20
N CYS A 67 36.70 -5.86 -1.32
CA CYS A 67 38.17 -5.83 -1.32
C CYS A 67 38.77 -6.37 -2.63
N GLU A 68 39.93 -5.85 -3.04
CA GLU A 68 40.60 -6.27 -4.28
C GLU A 68 40.98 -7.76 -4.32
N THR A 69 41.21 -8.35 -3.15
CA THR A 69 41.57 -9.77 -2.98
C THR A 69 40.36 -10.71 -3.00
N SER A 70 39.13 -10.17 -2.96
CA SER A 70 37.91 -10.97 -3.02
C SER A 70 37.67 -11.51 -4.43
N THR A 71 37.22 -12.75 -4.52
CA THR A 71 36.80 -13.40 -5.78
C THR A 71 35.42 -12.96 -6.24
N ARG A 72 34.62 -12.35 -5.36
CA ARG A 72 33.28 -11.81 -5.64
C ARG A 72 33.14 -10.46 -4.97
N ARG A 73 33.49 -9.40 -5.70
CA ARG A 73 33.55 -8.04 -5.16
C ARG A 73 32.20 -7.35 -5.09
N GLY A 74 31.13 -8.05 -5.47
CA GLY A 74 29.78 -7.50 -5.57
C GLY A 74 29.39 -7.25 -7.01
N ASN A 75 28.09 -7.33 -7.29
CA ASN A 75 27.59 -7.34 -8.66
C ASN A 75 27.97 -6.07 -9.43
N PHE A 76 28.01 -4.91 -8.78
CA PHE A 76 28.42 -3.66 -9.42
C PHE A 76 29.88 -3.71 -9.89
N LEU A 77 30.81 -4.06 -9.01
CA LEU A 77 32.23 -4.11 -9.34
C LEU A 77 32.54 -5.21 -10.36
N ASP A 78 31.94 -6.39 -10.19
CA ASP A 78 32.15 -7.53 -11.09
C ASP A 78 31.59 -7.22 -12.49
N LEU A 79 30.40 -6.60 -12.58
CA LEU A 79 29.80 -6.21 -13.85
C LEU A 79 30.53 -5.02 -14.50
N LEU A 80 30.98 -4.04 -13.72
CA LEU A 80 31.80 -2.93 -14.23
C LEU A 80 33.13 -3.43 -14.78
N LYS A 81 33.78 -4.38 -14.10
CA LYS A 81 35.01 -5.03 -14.59
C LYS A 81 34.75 -5.83 -15.86
N TRP A 82 33.65 -6.58 -15.91
CA TRP A 82 33.24 -7.29 -17.13
C TRP A 82 33.00 -6.32 -18.29
N TYR A 83 32.31 -5.21 -18.06
CA TYR A 83 32.02 -4.19 -19.06
C TYR A 83 33.30 -3.51 -19.57
N ALA A 84 34.20 -3.15 -18.65
CA ALA A 84 35.52 -2.62 -18.98
C ALA A 84 36.33 -3.58 -19.86
N ASN A 85 36.31 -4.89 -19.58
CA ASN A 85 37.02 -5.88 -20.39
C ASN A 85 36.50 -6.02 -21.82
N LYS A 86 35.29 -5.51 -22.11
CA LYS A 86 34.70 -5.49 -23.47
C LYS A 86 34.91 -4.17 -24.20
N LYS A 87 35.27 -3.09 -23.50
CA LYS A 87 35.36 -1.74 -24.04
C LYS A 87 36.66 -1.06 -23.62
N ASP A 88 37.61 -0.98 -24.55
CA ASP A 88 38.95 -0.46 -24.28
C ASP A 88 38.98 1.00 -23.80
N ASP A 89 38.05 1.82 -24.28
CA ASP A 89 37.87 3.21 -23.85
C ASP A 89 37.43 3.29 -22.38
N VAL A 90 36.49 2.44 -21.97
CA VAL A 90 36.05 2.32 -20.57
C VAL A 90 37.16 1.76 -19.69
N LYS A 91 37.84 0.69 -20.14
CA LYS A 91 38.92 0.02 -19.40
C LYS A 91 40.01 0.98 -18.96
N LYS A 92 40.40 1.90 -19.84
CA LYS A 92 41.46 2.89 -19.61
C LYS A 92 41.16 3.88 -18.50
N VAL A 93 39.89 4.01 -18.10
CA VAL A 93 39.47 5.07 -17.18
C VAL A 93 38.79 4.54 -15.92
N VAL A 94 38.23 3.33 -15.87
CA VAL A 94 37.54 2.83 -14.66
C VAL A 94 38.43 2.03 -13.71
N LEU A 95 37.95 1.78 -12.49
CA LEU A 95 38.57 0.93 -11.46
C LEU A 95 40.02 1.37 -11.17
N GLU A 96 41.00 0.46 -11.27
CA GLU A 96 42.41 0.73 -11.02
C GLU A 96 43.02 1.79 -11.95
N ASN A 97 42.39 2.06 -13.10
CA ASN A 97 42.85 3.05 -14.07
C ASN A 97 42.27 4.45 -13.83
N ALA A 98 41.32 4.60 -12.88
CA ALA A 98 40.81 5.90 -12.48
C ALA A 98 41.78 6.60 -11.49
N PRO A 99 42.01 7.92 -11.61
CA PRO A 99 42.65 8.68 -10.53
C PRO A 99 41.92 8.48 -9.20
N LYS A 100 42.68 8.32 -8.10
CA LYS A 100 42.17 7.86 -6.79
C LYS A 100 40.93 8.60 -6.25
N ASN A 101 40.79 9.89 -6.53
CA ASN A 101 39.65 10.68 -6.05
C ASN A 101 38.42 10.64 -6.97
N ASP A 102 38.54 10.02 -8.15
CA ASP A 102 37.49 9.93 -9.17
C ASP A 102 37.02 8.48 -9.39
N ILE A 103 37.31 7.58 -8.46
CA ILE A 103 36.84 6.20 -8.55
C ILE A 103 35.36 6.17 -8.14
N ILE A 104 34.48 5.95 -9.11
CA ILE A 104 33.01 5.96 -8.98
C ILE A 104 32.51 4.63 -8.37
N ILE A 105 33.07 4.25 -7.21
CA ILE A 105 32.74 3.03 -6.45
C ILE A 105 32.43 3.34 -4.98
N CYS A 106 32.52 4.61 -4.59
CA CYS A 106 32.21 5.03 -3.22
C CYS A 106 30.71 4.84 -2.92
N PRO A 107 30.34 4.37 -1.72
CA PRO A 107 28.94 4.14 -1.35
C PRO A 107 28.02 5.34 -1.54
N ASN A 108 28.53 6.56 -1.30
CA ASN A 108 27.71 7.76 -1.48
C ASN A 108 27.44 8.04 -2.96
N ILE A 109 28.43 7.82 -3.82
CA ILE A 109 28.29 8.03 -5.27
C ILE A 109 27.33 7.02 -5.88
N GLU A 110 27.43 5.74 -5.48
CA GLU A 110 26.47 4.72 -5.91
C GLU A 110 25.04 5.05 -5.48
N LYS A 111 24.86 5.51 -4.23
CA LYS A 111 23.55 5.97 -3.74
C LYS A 111 23.03 7.15 -4.54
N ASP A 112 23.88 8.10 -4.93
CA ASP A 112 23.50 9.23 -5.76
C ASP A 112 23.04 8.77 -7.15
N ILE A 113 23.78 7.85 -7.79
CA ILE A 113 23.39 7.25 -9.07
C ILE A 113 22.03 6.55 -8.95
N VAL A 114 21.84 5.73 -7.92
CA VAL A 114 20.58 5.02 -7.67
C VAL A 114 19.43 6.00 -7.42
N SER A 115 19.66 7.05 -6.63
CA SER A 115 18.68 8.11 -6.36
C SER A 115 18.29 8.84 -7.63
N SER A 116 19.25 9.17 -8.50
CA SER A 116 18.98 9.74 -9.82
C SER A 116 18.17 8.80 -10.70
N CYS A 117 18.49 7.50 -10.73
CA CYS A 117 17.70 6.52 -11.49
C CYS A 117 16.26 6.42 -10.96
N ALA A 118 16.08 6.45 -9.64
CA ALA A 118 14.75 6.44 -9.02
C ALA A 118 13.93 7.67 -9.40
N LYS A 119 14.55 8.87 -9.39
CA LYS A 119 13.89 10.12 -9.82
C LYS A 119 13.46 10.09 -11.28
N GLU A 120 14.32 9.64 -12.18
CA GLU A 120 13.97 9.51 -13.61
C GLU A 120 12.89 8.43 -13.84
N THR A 121 12.91 7.35 -13.06
CA THR A 121 11.85 6.32 -13.12
C THR A 121 10.51 6.88 -12.67
N LEU A 122 10.47 7.62 -11.56
CA LEU A 122 9.25 8.28 -11.09
C LEU A 122 8.75 9.30 -12.12
N LYS A 123 9.64 10.08 -12.73
CA LYS A 123 9.28 11.01 -13.79
C LYS A 123 8.63 10.30 -14.97
N ALA A 124 9.19 9.18 -15.42
CA ALA A 124 8.60 8.38 -16.49
C ALA A 124 7.21 7.82 -16.12
N ILE A 125 6.99 7.43 -14.85
CA ILE A 125 5.67 7.01 -14.36
C ILE A 125 4.66 8.17 -14.39
N VAL A 126 5.06 9.36 -13.93
CA VAL A 126 4.20 10.56 -13.94
C VAL A 126 3.88 11.01 -15.37
N GLU A 127 4.84 10.90 -16.29
CA GLU A 127 4.63 11.17 -17.72
C GLU A 127 3.65 10.14 -18.34
N ASP A 128 3.74 8.86 -17.97
CA ASP A 128 2.82 7.81 -18.43
C ASP A 128 1.39 7.99 -17.88
N LEU A 129 1.26 8.51 -16.66
CA LEU A 129 -0.03 8.96 -16.09
C LEU A 129 -0.63 10.14 -16.86
N ASN A 130 0.20 10.98 -17.47
CA ASN A 130 -0.23 12.08 -18.37
C ASN A 130 -1.22 13.07 -17.73
N GLY A 131 -1.10 13.29 -16.41
CA GLY A 131 -1.98 14.20 -15.68
C GLY A 131 -3.43 13.72 -15.53
N ASP A 132 -3.71 12.46 -15.81
CA ASP A 132 -5.03 11.85 -15.60
C ASP A 132 -5.27 11.53 -14.11
N TYR A 133 -6.46 11.04 -13.80
CA TYR A 133 -6.85 10.59 -12.49
C TYR A 133 -6.14 9.30 -12.07
N PHE A 134 -5.94 9.15 -10.76
CA PHE A 134 -5.28 7.97 -10.21
C PHE A 134 -5.87 7.52 -8.89
N GLY A 135 -5.64 6.25 -8.59
CA GLY A 135 -5.80 5.66 -7.27
C GLY A 135 -4.48 5.60 -6.53
N ILE A 136 -4.56 5.72 -5.20
CA ILE A 136 -3.44 5.43 -4.30
C ILE A 136 -3.70 4.12 -3.57
N LEU A 137 -2.68 3.27 -3.49
CA LEU A 137 -2.65 2.12 -2.58
C LEU A 137 -1.55 2.37 -1.56
N VAL A 138 -1.90 2.29 -0.28
CA VAL A 138 -0.97 2.57 0.83
C VAL A 138 -1.00 1.41 1.81
N ASP A 139 0.18 0.90 2.11
CA ASP A 139 0.39 -0.18 3.08
C ASP A 139 1.33 0.29 4.19
N GLU A 140 0.94 0.11 5.45
CA GLU A 140 1.77 0.46 6.60
C GLU A 140 2.63 -0.74 7.03
N SER A 141 3.93 -0.51 7.21
CA SER A 141 4.83 -1.52 7.78
C SER A 141 5.76 -0.93 8.83
N LYS A 142 6.44 -1.82 9.57
CA LYS A 142 7.52 -1.47 10.47
C LYS A 142 8.78 -2.17 10.00
N ASP A 143 9.89 -1.45 9.92
CA ASP A 143 11.18 -2.05 9.59
C ASP A 143 11.77 -2.84 10.79
N VAL A 144 12.88 -3.54 10.55
CA VAL A 144 13.61 -4.31 11.58
C VAL A 144 14.18 -3.44 12.70
N SER A 145 14.28 -2.13 12.50
CA SER A 145 14.70 -1.13 13.50
C SER A 145 13.50 -0.50 14.22
N HIS A 146 12.30 -1.08 14.06
CA HIS A 146 11.03 -0.58 14.58
C HIS A 146 10.62 0.83 14.12
N LYS A 147 11.22 1.33 13.04
CA LYS A 147 10.79 2.57 12.39
C LYS A 147 9.59 2.30 11.53
N LYS A 148 8.64 3.22 11.58
CA LYS A 148 7.39 3.15 10.83
C LYS A 148 7.63 3.65 9.42
N GLN A 149 7.07 2.95 8.45
CA GLN A 149 7.15 3.31 7.04
C GLN A 149 5.86 2.94 6.34
N MET A 150 5.61 3.58 5.21
CA MET A 150 4.48 3.24 4.36
C MET A 150 4.96 3.03 2.93
N THR A 151 4.40 2.03 2.28
CA THR A 151 4.57 1.81 0.85
C THR A 151 3.50 2.58 0.11
N LEU A 152 3.89 3.35 -0.92
CA LEU A 152 2.97 4.07 -1.78
C LEU A 152 3.02 3.52 -3.21
N ILE A 153 1.86 3.11 -3.70
CA ILE A 153 1.66 2.59 -5.06
C ILE A 153 0.60 3.44 -5.75
N LEU A 154 0.83 3.74 -7.03
CA LEU A 154 -0.13 4.42 -7.90
C LEU A 154 -0.83 3.38 -8.78
N HIS A 155 -2.15 3.50 -8.88
CA HIS A 155 -2.99 2.68 -9.76
C HIS A 155 -3.70 3.61 -10.73
N TYR A 156 -3.45 3.51 -12.03
CA TYR A 156 -3.98 4.44 -13.02
C TYR A 156 -4.24 3.75 -14.35
N VAL A 157 -4.90 4.47 -15.26
CA VAL A 157 -5.04 4.06 -16.65
C VAL A 157 -4.09 4.90 -17.48
N ASN A 158 -3.22 4.27 -18.26
CA ASN A 158 -2.29 5.00 -19.12
C ASN A 158 -2.98 5.45 -20.42
N LYS A 159 -2.26 6.21 -21.24
CA LYS A 159 -2.73 6.68 -22.56
C LYS A 159 -3.16 5.58 -23.54
N GLU A 160 -2.78 4.33 -23.31
CA GLU A 160 -3.19 3.18 -24.12
C GLU A 160 -4.48 2.53 -23.60
N GLY A 161 -5.10 3.07 -22.56
CA GLY A 161 -6.29 2.50 -21.91
C GLY A 161 -5.97 1.28 -21.03
N LYS A 162 -4.70 1.03 -20.70
CA LYS A 162 -4.29 -0.11 -19.87
C LYS A 162 -4.28 0.28 -18.41
N VAL A 163 -4.77 -0.63 -17.55
CA VAL A 163 -4.65 -0.51 -16.10
C VAL A 163 -3.20 -0.79 -15.71
N ILE A 164 -2.59 0.17 -15.02
CA ILE A 164 -1.20 0.15 -14.61
C ILE A 164 -1.13 0.34 -13.09
N GLU A 165 -0.36 -0.53 -12.43
CA GLU A 165 0.04 -0.38 -11.04
C GLU A 165 1.55 -0.16 -10.96
N ARG A 166 1.98 0.91 -10.28
CA ARG A 166 3.39 1.29 -10.13
C ARG A 166 3.72 1.60 -8.69
N PHE A 167 4.69 0.87 -8.14
CA PHE A 167 5.34 1.24 -6.89
C PHE A 167 6.06 2.59 -7.07
N LEU A 168 5.84 3.51 -6.14
CA LEU A 168 6.49 4.81 -6.16
C LEU A 168 7.67 4.84 -5.18
N SER A 169 7.39 4.58 -3.90
CA SER A 169 8.41 4.67 -2.86
C SER A 169 7.97 4.01 -1.55
N ILE A 170 8.95 3.77 -0.68
CA ILE A 170 8.75 3.56 0.75
C ILE A 170 9.05 4.88 1.45
N VAL A 171 8.06 5.40 2.16
CA VAL A 171 8.15 6.67 2.88
C VAL A 171 8.27 6.40 4.37
N HIS A 172 9.35 6.86 4.98
CA HIS A 172 9.50 6.82 6.43
C HIS A 172 8.61 7.87 7.09
N VAL A 173 7.83 7.44 8.09
CA VAL A 173 6.90 8.30 8.82
C VAL A 173 7.24 8.32 10.29
N LYS A 174 7.06 9.48 10.93
CA LYS A 174 7.35 9.66 12.37
C LYS A 174 6.49 8.75 13.22
N ASP A 175 5.22 8.63 12.86
CA ASP A 175 4.26 7.74 13.48
C ASP A 175 3.23 7.24 12.43
N THR A 176 2.38 6.32 12.85
CA THR A 176 1.32 5.69 12.03
C THR A 176 -0.02 6.40 12.25
N SER A 177 -0.02 7.64 12.76
CA SER A 177 -1.26 8.39 12.88
C SER A 177 -1.77 8.76 11.50
N ALA A 178 -3.09 8.74 11.32
CA ALA A 178 -3.73 9.10 10.06
C ALA A 178 -3.29 10.48 9.54
N LYS A 179 -3.03 11.43 10.44
CA LYS A 179 -2.56 12.77 10.09
C LYS A 179 -1.15 12.72 9.51
N SER A 180 -0.22 12.04 10.17
CA SER A 180 1.17 11.93 9.69
C SER A 180 1.26 11.19 8.36
N LEU A 181 0.44 10.15 8.16
CA LEU A 181 0.34 9.46 6.87
C LEU A 181 -0.20 10.37 5.77
N LYS A 182 -1.29 11.10 6.03
CA LYS A 182 -1.85 12.07 5.07
C LYS A 182 -0.82 13.12 4.66
N GLU A 183 -0.13 13.72 5.64
CA GLU A 183 0.90 14.72 5.40
C GLU A 183 2.06 14.16 4.57
N ALA A 184 2.50 12.93 4.87
CA ALA A 184 3.53 12.26 4.11
C ALA A 184 3.09 11.96 2.66
N ILE A 185 1.86 11.46 2.45
CA ILE A 185 1.31 11.20 1.10
C ILE A 185 1.27 12.50 0.30
N TYR A 186 0.71 13.57 0.87
CA TYR A 186 0.57 14.84 0.16
C TYR A 186 1.91 15.50 -0.12
N SER A 187 2.86 15.43 0.81
CA SER A 187 4.20 15.97 0.60
C SER A 187 4.88 15.23 -0.56
N PHE A 188 4.76 13.90 -0.61
CA PHE A 188 5.28 13.09 -1.70
C PHE A 188 4.62 13.43 -3.05
N LEU A 189 3.28 13.50 -3.09
CA LEU A 189 2.57 13.87 -4.31
C LEU A 189 2.97 15.26 -4.82
N LEU A 190 3.07 16.25 -3.92
CA LEU A 190 3.50 17.61 -4.26
C LEU A 190 4.94 17.65 -4.80
N GLU A 191 5.87 16.91 -4.19
CA GLU A 191 7.26 16.82 -4.66
C GLU A 191 7.35 16.30 -6.10
N HIS A 192 6.44 15.42 -6.49
CA HIS A 192 6.38 14.82 -7.82
C HIS A 192 5.34 15.46 -8.75
N SER A 193 4.86 16.67 -8.44
CA SER A 193 3.89 17.42 -9.25
C SER A 193 2.56 16.69 -9.50
N LEU A 194 2.18 15.77 -8.61
CA LEU A 194 0.90 15.07 -8.62
C LEU A 194 -0.10 15.83 -7.75
N SER A 195 -1.28 16.14 -8.30
CA SER A 195 -2.31 16.83 -7.54
C SER A 195 -3.12 15.86 -6.69
N LYS A 196 -3.30 16.18 -5.40
CA LYS A 196 -4.25 15.46 -4.53
C LYS A 196 -5.68 15.47 -5.09
N SER A 197 -6.06 16.50 -5.84
CA SER A 197 -7.40 16.61 -6.44
C SER A 197 -7.65 15.59 -7.55
N GLN A 198 -6.60 14.93 -8.07
CA GLN A 198 -6.70 13.89 -9.09
C GLN A 198 -6.91 12.49 -8.49
N ILE A 199 -6.90 12.36 -7.15
CA ILE A 199 -7.13 11.08 -6.49
C ILE A 199 -8.62 10.68 -6.68
N ARG A 200 -8.88 9.50 -7.22
CA ARG A 200 -10.23 8.93 -7.40
C ARG A 200 -10.48 7.65 -6.62
N LYS A 201 -9.40 6.98 -6.22
CA LYS A 201 -9.47 5.74 -5.47
C LYS A 201 -8.46 5.76 -4.34
N GLN A 202 -8.88 5.23 -3.19
CA GLN A 202 -8.01 4.94 -2.06
C GLN A 202 -8.07 3.44 -1.78
N GLY A 203 -6.92 2.81 -1.55
CA GLY A 203 -6.81 1.43 -1.11
C GLY A 203 -5.85 1.33 0.06
N TYR A 204 -6.31 0.74 1.16
CA TYR A 204 -5.53 0.60 2.39
C TYR A 204 -5.62 -0.82 2.92
N ASP A 205 -4.57 -1.24 3.64
CA ASP A 205 -4.63 -2.40 4.51
C ASP A 205 -5.67 -2.19 5.64
N GLY A 206 -6.06 -3.26 6.31
CA GLY A 206 -7.12 -3.22 7.33
C GLY A 206 -6.74 -2.50 8.63
N ALA A 207 -5.60 -1.80 8.69
CA ALA A 207 -5.07 -1.24 9.92
C ALA A 207 -5.99 -0.16 10.53
N SER A 208 -6.01 -0.08 11.86
CA SER A 208 -6.95 0.77 12.59
C SER A 208 -6.82 2.26 12.26
N ASN A 209 -5.61 2.72 11.90
CA ASN A 209 -5.33 4.13 11.61
C ASN A 209 -5.77 4.52 10.19
N MET A 210 -5.81 3.53 9.30
CA MET A 210 -6.29 3.67 7.93
C MET A 210 -7.83 3.66 7.86
N ARG A 211 -8.48 3.02 8.84
CA ARG A 211 -9.90 2.64 8.78
C ARG A 211 -10.87 3.35 9.75
N ARG A 212 -10.43 3.84 10.92
CA ARG A 212 -11.35 4.42 11.92
C ARG A 212 -12.03 5.70 11.42
N GLY A 213 -13.18 6.06 12.01
CA GLY A 213 -14.13 7.11 11.60
C GLY A 213 -13.57 8.52 11.34
N ILE A 214 -14.04 9.55 12.05
CA ILE A 214 -13.79 10.98 11.72
C ILE A 214 -12.29 11.33 11.55
N ASN A 215 -11.40 10.57 12.20
CA ASN A 215 -9.95 10.82 12.23
C ASN A 215 -9.10 9.75 11.52
N GLY A 216 -9.67 8.79 10.78
CA GLY A 216 -8.86 7.83 10.01
C GLY A 216 -8.39 8.39 8.67
N LEU A 217 -7.33 7.78 8.10
CA LEU A 217 -6.70 8.28 6.87
C LEU A 217 -7.70 8.42 5.72
N LYS A 218 -8.55 7.40 5.53
CA LYS A 218 -9.67 7.43 4.57
C LYS A 218 -10.48 8.72 4.68
N THR A 219 -10.97 9.02 5.87
CA THR A 219 -11.84 10.19 6.11
C THR A 219 -11.09 11.49 5.91
N LEU A 220 -9.83 11.57 6.35
CA LEU A 220 -9.03 12.77 6.20
C LEU A 220 -8.71 13.11 4.73
N ILE A 221 -8.50 12.11 3.87
CA ILE A 221 -8.32 12.34 2.43
C ILE A 221 -9.66 12.62 1.76
N MET A 222 -10.73 11.90 2.11
CA MET A 222 -12.08 12.16 1.56
C MET A 222 -12.58 13.58 1.88
N ASN A 223 -12.29 14.11 3.07
CA ASN A 223 -12.68 15.48 3.43
C ASN A 223 -12.02 16.54 2.54
N ASP A 224 -10.80 16.28 2.08
CA ASP A 224 -10.07 17.19 1.18
C ASP A 224 -10.39 16.93 -0.30
N THR A 225 -10.68 15.67 -0.65
CA THR A 225 -10.96 15.20 -2.01
C THR A 225 -12.19 14.28 -1.96
N PRO A 226 -13.42 14.82 -2.04
CA PRO A 226 -14.65 14.05 -1.87
C PRO A 226 -14.83 12.91 -2.89
N SER A 227 -14.23 13.05 -4.07
CA SER A 227 -14.25 12.05 -5.15
C SER A 227 -13.23 10.90 -4.96
N ALA A 228 -12.39 10.95 -3.93
CA ALA A 228 -11.40 9.91 -3.64
C ALA A 228 -12.07 8.76 -2.86
N TYR A 229 -12.81 7.89 -3.54
CA TYR A 229 -13.54 6.81 -2.86
C TYR A 229 -12.59 5.71 -2.38
N CYS A 230 -12.76 5.27 -1.14
CA CYS A 230 -12.01 4.15 -0.61
C CYS A 230 -12.71 2.82 -0.93
N ILE A 231 -12.09 2.04 -1.81
CA ILE A 231 -12.53 0.69 -2.17
C ILE A 231 -11.52 -0.27 -1.52
N HIS A 232 -11.89 -0.82 -0.37
CA HIS A 232 -11.04 -1.78 0.35
C HIS A 232 -10.95 -3.11 -0.40
N TYR A 233 -9.78 -3.76 -0.31
CA TYR A 233 -9.45 -4.95 -1.07
C TYR A 233 -10.36 -6.16 -0.76
N PHE A 234 -11.17 -6.57 -1.74
CA PHE A 234 -12.23 -7.59 -1.63
C PHE A 234 -11.74 -8.92 -1.04
N ALA A 235 -10.56 -9.41 -1.42
CA ALA A 235 -10.06 -10.72 -1.00
C ALA A 235 -9.58 -10.76 0.46
N HIS A 236 -9.08 -9.63 0.99
CA HIS A 236 -8.73 -9.52 2.41
C HIS A 236 -9.99 -9.39 3.30
N GLN A 237 -11.09 -8.85 2.76
CA GLN A 237 -12.34 -8.62 3.50
C GLN A 237 -13.08 -9.91 3.86
N LEU A 238 -13.20 -10.86 2.93
CA LEU A 238 -13.88 -12.12 3.25
C LEU A 238 -13.06 -12.94 4.24
N GLN A 239 -11.75 -13.03 3.97
CA GLN A 239 -10.80 -13.73 4.82
C GLN A 239 -10.82 -13.14 6.24
N LEU A 240 -10.78 -11.81 6.43
CA LEU A 240 -10.79 -11.20 7.77
C LEU A 240 -12.14 -11.24 8.48
N THR A 241 -13.26 -11.17 7.75
CA THR A 241 -14.60 -11.29 8.36
C THR A 241 -14.82 -12.72 8.85
N LEU A 242 -14.25 -13.71 8.14
CA LEU A 242 -14.23 -15.11 8.54
C LEU A 242 -13.17 -15.41 9.61
N ILE A 243 -11.97 -14.81 9.54
CA ILE A 243 -10.89 -14.99 10.53
C ILE A 243 -11.17 -14.24 11.84
N ARG A 244 -11.91 -13.12 11.85
CA ARG A 244 -12.34 -12.47 13.10
C ARG A 244 -13.21 -13.36 14.00
N LYS A 245 -13.63 -14.53 13.50
CA LYS A 245 -14.10 -15.68 14.27
C LYS A 245 -13.13 -16.07 15.40
N GLU A 246 -11.81 -15.85 15.23
CA GLU A 246 -10.75 -16.11 16.20
C GLU A 246 -10.52 -14.97 17.22
N MET A 247 -11.14 -13.79 17.06
CA MET A 247 -10.96 -12.66 18.01
C MET A 247 -11.98 -12.66 19.17
N LEU A 248 -12.83 -13.67 19.26
CA LEU A 248 -13.49 -14.00 20.52
C LEU A 248 -12.43 -14.63 21.41
N ARG A 249 -12.19 -14.05 22.60
CA ARG A 249 -11.31 -14.60 23.64
C ARG A 249 -11.37 -16.13 23.61
N ASP A 250 -10.23 -16.81 23.50
CA ASP A 250 -10.06 -18.23 23.19
C ASP A 250 -11.21 -19.15 23.68
N ASP A 251 -11.69 -19.00 24.92
CA ASP A 251 -12.84 -19.76 25.49
C ASP A 251 -14.20 -19.61 24.78
N GLN A 252 -14.46 -18.51 24.06
CA GLN A 252 -15.74 -18.26 23.37
C GLN A 252 -15.68 -18.58 21.87
N ALA A 253 -14.50 -18.57 21.26
CA ALA A 253 -14.29 -19.04 19.90
C ALA A 253 -14.37 -20.57 19.82
N GLU A 254 -13.76 -21.28 20.78
CA GLU A 254 -13.75 -22.74 20.85
C GLU A 254 -15.18 -23.30 21.02
N LYS A 255 -15.99 -22.69 21.90
CA LYS A 255 -17.40 -23.04 22.10
C LYS A 255 -18.29 -22.74 20.89
N LEU A 256 -18.00 -21.67 20.15
CA LEU A 256 -18.77 -21.30 18.96
C LEU A 256 -18.37 -22.16 17.76
N GLU A 257 -17.10 -22.56 17.65
CA GLU A 257 -16.65 -23.54 16.67
C GLU A 257 -17.20 -24.93 16.94
N GLU A 258 -17.21 -25.39 18.19
CA GLU A 258 -17.94 -26.62 18.55
C GLU A 258 -19.41 -26.49 18.14
N LEU A 259 -20.11 -25.41 18.48
CA LEU A 259 -21.54 -25.25 18.12
C LEU A 259 -21.80 -25.14 16.61
N LEU A 260 -20.87 -24.61 15.82
CA LEU A 260 -20.98 -24.49 14.36
C LEU A 260 -20.55 -25.77 13.61
N VAL A 261 -19.60 -26.53 14.16
CA VAL A 261 -19.14 -27.82 13.62
C VAL A 261 -20.11 -28.94 14.01
N LEU A 262 -20.70 -28.87 15.20
CA LEU A 262 -21.69 -29.84 15.70
C LEU A 262 -23.09 -29.59 15.12
N GLY A 263 -23.39 -28.35 14.72
CA GLY A 263 -24.54 -28.00 13.89
C GLY A 263 -24.26 -28.22 12.41
N GLU A 264 -24.28 -29.47 11.93
CA GLU A 264 -24.38 -29.76 10.49
C GLU A 264 -25.67 -29.12 9.94
N VAL A 265 -25.58 -27.86 9.53
CA VAL A 265 -26.59 -27.23 8.71
C VAL A 265 -26.53 -27.92 7.36
N HIS A 266 -27.57 -28.68 7.02
CA HIS A 266 -27.84 -29.17 5.66
C HIS A 266 -28.16 -28.03 4.67
N THR A 267 -27.38 -26.95 4.68
CA THR A 267 -27.25 -25.99 3.58
C THR A 267 -25.82 -26.04 3.06
N GLY A 268 -25.54 -27.07 2.25
CA GLY A 268 -24.43 -27.13 1.30
C GLY A 268 -23.05 -26.68 1.79
N SER A 269 -22.25 -27.64 2.29
CA SER A 269 -20.78 -27.60 2.33
C SER A 269 -20.14 -26.24 2.62
N GLY A 270 -19.96 -25.92 3.91
CA GLY A 270 -19.26 -24.74 4.43
C GLY A 270 -17.77 -24.61 4.11
N LEU A 271 -17.25 -25.35 3.12
CA LEU A 271 -15.91 -25.17 2.56
C LEU A 271 -15.95 -24.59 1.13
N ASN A 272 -17.02 -24.80 0.38
CA ASN A 272 -17.09 -24.40 -1.03
C ASN A 272 -17.58 -22.96 -1.24
N GLN A 273 -18.17 -22.34 -0.21
CA GLN A 273 -18.56 -20.92 -0.23
C GLN A 273 -17.38 -20.01 0.16
N GLU A 274 -16.48 -20.47 1.04
CA GLU A 274 -15.26 -19.75 1.45
C GLU A 274 -14.32 -19.51 0.26
N PHE A 275 -14.24 -20.47 -0.66
CA PHE A 275 -13.45 -20.34 -1.89
C PHE A 275 -14.18 -19.66 -3.05
N GLY A 276 -15.48 -19.39 -2.97
CA GLY A 276 -16.22 -18.79 -4.09
C GLY A 276 -15.61 -17.47 -4.54
N LEU A 277 -15.43 -16.54 -3.58
CA LEU A 277 -14.92 -15.18 -3.76
C LEU A 277 -13.40 -15.07 -3.93
N GLN A 278 -12.68 -16.18 -3.77
CA GLN A 278 -11.24 -16.28 -4.06
C GLN A 278 -10.95 -16.91 -5.42
N ARG A 279 -11.98 -17.38 -6.15
CA ARG A 279 -11.78 -17.85 -7.52
C ARG A 279 -11.43 -16.65 -8.39
N ALA A 280 -10.37 -16.79 -9.18
CA ALA A 280 -9.94 -15.80 -10.17
C ALA A 280 -11.05 -15.43 -11.18
N ASP A 281 -12.12 -16.24 -11.26
CA ASP A 281 -13.18 -16.16 -12.26
C ASP A 281 -14.49 -15.52 -11.75
N GLN A 282 -14.55 -15.00 -10.51
CA GLN A 282 -15.78 -14.35 -10.03
C GLN A 282 -15.86 -12.88 -10.46
N ASP A 283 -16.89 -12.57 -11.26
CA ASP A 283 -17.23 -11.20 -11.60
C ASP A 283 -17.77 -10.42 -10.37
N ILE A 284 -17.59 -9.10 -10.41
CA ILE A 284 -18.01 -8.18 -9.33
C ILE A 284 -19.51 -8.29 -9.06
N VAL A 285 -20.33 -8.54 -10.08
CA VAL A 285 -21.79 -8.66 -9.94
C VAL A 285 -22.16 -9.86 -9.07
N SER A 286 -21.52 -10.99 -9.31
CA SER A 286 -21.71 -12.24 -8.58
C SER A 286 -21.22 -12.11 -7.15
N ALA A 287 -20.06 -11.50 -6.96
CA ALA A 287 -19.54 -11.17 -5.63
C ALA A 287 -20.52 -10.29 -4.83
N MET A 288 -21.08 -9.25 -5.47
CA MET A 288 -22.05 -8.36 -4.82
C MET A 288 -23.38 -9.05 -4.49
N LYS A 289 -23.85 -9.99 -5.33
CA LYS A 289 -25.01 -10.83 -5.02
C LYS A 289 -24.77 -11.69 -3.78
N LEU A 290 -23.57 -12.27 -3.65
CA LEU A 290 -23.19 -13.07 -2.48
C LEU A 290 -23.14 -12.22 -1.20
N VAL A 291 -22.59 -11.00 -1.26
CA VAL A 291 -22.61 -10.06 -0.13
C VAL A 291 -24.05 -9.73 0.28
N GLY A 292 -24.92 -9.43 -0.68
CA GLY A 292 -26.35 -9.17 -0.40
C GLY A 292 -27.09 -10.38 0.17
N PHE A 293 -26.74 -11.59 -0.26
CA PHE A 293 -27.26 -12.83 0.33
C PHE A 293 -26.77 -13.03 1.77
N ALA A 294 -25.47 -12.86 2.02
CA ALA A 294 -24.88 -12.99 3.35
C ALA A 294 -25.49 -12.00 4.35
N LYS A 295 -25.66 -10.74 3.96
CA LYS A 295 -26.34 -9.72 4.80
C LYS A 295 -27.76 -10.14 5.18
N ARG A 296 -28.55 -10.65 4.23
CA ARG A 296 -29.92 -11.13 4.48
C ARG A 296 -29.93 -12.34 5.42
N GLN A 297 -29.05 -13.31 5.19
CA GLN A 297 -28.96 -14.50 6.04
C GLN A 297 -28.55 -14.17 7.47
N LEU A 298 -27.58 -13.26 7.67
CA LEU A 298 -27.20 -12.78 9.00
C LEU A 298 -28.36 -12.06 9.69
N GLN A 299 -29.10 -11.22 8.96
CA GLN A 299 -30.28 -10.55 9.49
C GLN A 299 -31.38 -11.55 9.88
N ASP A 300 -31.68 -12.53 9.02
CA ASP A 300 -32.65 -13.59 9.30
C ASP A 300 -32.23 -14.42 10.52
N MET A 301 -30.94 -14.72 10.64
CA MET A 301 -30.37 -15.44 11.78
C MET A 301 -30.61 -14.69 13.09
N ARG A 302 -30.38 -13.38 13.07
CA ARG A 302 -30.60 -12.49 14.22
C ARG A 302 -32.07 -12.43 14.63
N ASP A 303 -32.97 -12.24 13.65
CA ASP A 303 -34.35 -11.85 13.94
C ASP A 303 -35.25 -13.05 14.21
N SER A 304 -34.99 -14.21 13.59
CA SER A 304 -35.95 -15.32 13.58
C SER A 304 -35.37 -16.70 13.90
N ARG A 305 -34.07 -16.94 13.67
CA ARG A 305 -33.51 -18.31 13.73
C ARG A 305 -32.91 -18.72 15.05
N TRP A 306 -32.78 -17.83 16.03
CA TRP A 306 -32.25 -18.18 17.36
C TRP A 306 -32.95 -19.41 17.97
N ASN A 307 -34.29 -19.42 17.97
CA ASN A 307 -35.07 -20.51 18.55
C ASN A 307 -34.91 -21.83 17.78
N SER A 308 -34.70 -21.77 16.46
CA SER A 308 -34.41 -22.97 15.65
C SER A 308 -33.02 -23.50 15.98
N LEU A 309 -32.02 -22.62 16.00
CA LEU A 309 -30.63 -22.96 16.29
C LEU A 309 -30.49 -23.61 17.66
N ILE A 310 -31.12 -23.05 18.70
CA ILE A 310 -31.10 -23.64 20.04
C ILE A 310 -31.80 -25.00 20.07
N LYS A 311 -32.89 -25.20 19.32
CA LYS A 311 -33.53 -26.52 19.21
C LYS A 311 -32.61 -27.54 18.56
N ASP A 312 -31.94 -27.16 17.47
CA ASP A 312 -31.02 -28.03 16.75
C ASP A 312 -29.81 -28.39 17.63
N VAL A 313 -29.27 -27.42 18.36
CA VAL A 313 -28.22 -27.64 19.37
C VAL A 313 -28.73 -28.56 20.48
N CYS A 314 -29.91 -28.33 21.06
CA CYS A 314 -30.45 -29.22 22.08
C CYS A 314 -30.65 -30.66 21.55
N LEU A 315 -31.12 -30.84 20.31
CA LEU A 315 -31.23 -32.14 19.67
C LEU A 315 -29.87 -32.82 19.49
N PHE A 316 -28.84 -32.03 19.16
CA PHE A 316 -27.47 -32.52 19.09
C PHE A 316 -26.96 -33.02 20.45
N TYR A 317 -27.13 -32.25 21.52
CA TYR A 317 -26.72 -32.66 22.87
C TYR A 317 -27.40 -33.96 23.31
N VAL A 318 -28.70 -34.10 23.03
CA VAL A 318 -29.46 -35.33 23.28
C VAL A 318 -28.92 -36.50 22.46
N LYS A 319 -28.57 -36.27 21.20
CA LYS A 319 -28.01 -37.31 20.31
C LYS A 319 -26.62 -37.80 20.76
N HIS A 320 -25.84 -36.94 21.41
CA HIS A 320 -24.47 -37.24 21.84
C HIS A 320 -24.32 -37.48 23.35
N ASP A 321 -25.43 -37.60 24.08
CA ASP A 321 -25.48 -37.90 25.51
C ASP A 321 -24.69 -36.89 26.38
N ILE A 322 -24.66 -35.62 25.95
CA ILE A 322 -23.99 -34.53 26.66
C ILE A 322 -24.97 -33.87 27.63
N VAL A 323 -24.61 -33.79 28.90
CA VAL A 323 -25.44 -33.16 29.94
C VAL A 323 -25.59 -31.66 29.66
N ILE A 324 -26.83 -31.22 29.41
CA ILE A 324 -27.16 -29.81 29.22
C ILE A 324 -27.11 -29.12 30.59
N THR A 325 -26.19 -28.17 30.76
CA THR A 325 -26.17 -27.26 31.93
C THR A 325 -27.47 -26.45 31.98
N GLU A 326 -28.11 -26.33 33.14
CA GLU A 326 -29.36 -25.56 33.29
C GLU A 326 -29.23 -24.13 32.75
N MET A 327 -29.92 -23.84 31.64
CA MET A 327 -29.84 -22.58 30.89
C MET A 327 -30.36 -21.36 31.69
N ASP A 328 -31.17 -21.61 32.73
CA ASP A 328 -31.76 -20.61 33.62
C ASP A 328 -30.86 -20.25 34.81
N MET A 329 -29.70 -20.89 34.95
CA MET A 329 -28.72 -20.53 35.97
C MET A 329 -28.12 -19.15 35.71
N ASN A 330 -27.81 -18.44 36.79
CA ASN A 330 -27.10 -17.17 36.72
C ASN A 330 -25.70 -17.38 36.14
N TYR A 331 -25.36 -16.60 35.12
CA TYR A 331 -24.05 -16.67 34.49
C TYR A 331 -22.96 -16.17 35.45
N VAL A 332 -21.93 -16.98 35.69
CA VAL A 332 -20.78 -16.59 36.52
C VAL A 332 -19.59 -16.31 35.60
N ARG A 333 -19.18 -15.04 35.52
CA ARG A 333 -18.00 -14.62 34.75
C ARG A 333 -16.74 -15.12 35.48
N GLU A 334 -15.94 -15.96 34.82
CA GLU A 334 -14.81 -16.69 35.45
C GLU A 334 -13.78 -15.83 36.18
N LYS A 335 -13.61 -14.56 35.77
CA LYS A 335 -12.67 -13.61 36.42
C LYS A 335 -13.22 -12.91 37.66
N SER A 336 -14.48 -13.15 38.06
CA SER A 336 -15.09 -12.53 39.24
C SER A 336 -16.00 -13.51 39.97
N LYS A 337 -15.41 -14.49 40.66
CA LYS A 337 -16.15 -15.44 41.52
C LYS A 337 -16.86 -14.79 42.72
N HIS A 338 -16.71 -13.47 42.90
CA HIS A 338 -17.33 -12.70 43.99
C HIS A 338 -18.44 -11.74 43.55
N LYS A 339 -18.78 -11.68 42.26
CA LYS A 339 -19.98 -10.99 41.76
C LYS A 339 -20.80 -11.96 40.92
N LYS A 340 -21.91 -12.45 41.49
CA LYS A 340 -22.96 -13.10 40.69
C LYS A 340 -23.48 -12.10 39.67
N SER A 341 -23.44 -12.44 38.38
CA SER A 341 -24.18 -11.69 37.38
C SER A 341 -25.67 -11.84 37.67
N SER A 342 -26.45 -10.79 37.47
CA SER A 342 -27.92 -10.83 37.55
C SER A 342 -28.57 -11.40 36.28
N VAL A 343 -27.76 -11.97 35.38
CA VAL A 343 -28.14 -12.32 34.01
C VAL A 343 -28.05 -13.85 33.85
N THR A 344 -29.08 -14.45 33.25
CA THR A 344 -29.13 -15.90 33.00
C THR A 344 -28.15 -16.32 31.91
N TYR A 345 -27.71 -17.58 31.94
CA TYR A 345 -26.83 -18.15 30.92
C TYR A 345 -27.45 -18.07 29.52
N PHE A 346 -28.76 -18.33 29.42
CA PHE A 346 -29.52 -18.16 28.17
C PHE A 346 -29.45 -16.73 27.61
N TYR A 347 -29.62 -15.72 28.47
CA TYR A 347 -29.52 -14.32 28.03
C TYR A 347 -28.10 -13.98 27.60
N HIS A 348 -27.09 -14.44 28.34
CA HIS A 348 -25.69 -14.23 27.97
C HIS A 348 -25.38 -14.77 26.57
N LEU A 349 -25.75 -16.04 26.30
CA LEU A 349 -25.55 -16.64 24.98
C LEU A 349 -26.32 -15.94 23.88
N ARG A 350 -27.59 -15.58 24.11
CA ARG A 350 -28.42 -14.94 23.08
C ARG A 350 -28.00 -13.51 22.77
N VAL A 351 -27.83 -12.70 23.80
CA VAL A 351 -27.69 -11.24 23.64
C VAL A 351 -26.23 -10.83 23.63
N GLU A 352 -25.43 -11.29 24.59
CA GLU A 352 -24.04 -10.85 24.74
C GLU A 352 -23.08 -11.55 23.77
N VAL A 353 -23.46 -12.74 23.27
CA VAL A 353 -22.66 -13.51 22.31
C VAL A 353 -23.30 -13.49 20.93
N PHE A 354 -24.45 -14.15 20.74
CA PHE A 354 -25.04 -14.35 19.41
C PHE A 354 -25.44 -13.05 18.71
N TYR A 355 -26.26 -12.21 19.34
CA TYR A 355 -26.62 -10.91 18.74
C TYR A 355 -25.41 -10.00 18.59
N ALA A 356 -24.52 -9.96 19.59
CA ALA A 356 -23.32 -9.13 19.51
C ALA A 356 -22.42 -9.50 18.31
N ILE A 357 -22.24 -10.80 18.02
CA ILE A 357 -21.45 -11.27 16.87
C ILE A 357 -22.13 -10.92 15.56
N ILE A 358 -23.43 -11.20 15.43
CA ILE A 358 -24.15 -10.89 14.19
C ILE A 358 -24.20 -9.39 13.95
N ASP A 359 -24.47 -8.58 14.98
CA ASP A 359 -24.49 -7.12 14.87
C ASP A 359 -23.10 -6.57 14.50
N LEU A 360 -22.02 -7.16 15.04
CA LEU A 360 -20.67 -6.82 14.64
C LEU A 360 -20.41 -7.15 13.17
N GLN A 361 -20.78 -8.34 12.70
CA GLN A 361 -20.60 -8.77 11.31
C GLN A 361 -21.45 -7.95 10.33
N LEU A 362 -22.71 -7.66 10.66
CA LEU A 362 -23.58 -6.80 9.88
C LEU A 362 -23.05 -5.37 9.83
N SER A 363 -22.62 -4.82 10.97
CA SER A 363 -22.01 -3.48 11.04
C SER A 363 -20.76 -3.41 10.18
N GLU A 364 -19.90 -4.42 10.25
CA GLU A 364 -18.70 -4.54 9.42
C GLU A 364 -19.06 -4.53 7.93
N LEU A 365 -19.94 -5.45 7.50
CA LEU A 365 -20.40 -5.55 6.10
C LEU A 365 -21.10 -4.28 5.61
N ASN A 366 -21.85 -3.58 6.47
CA ASN A 366 -22.54 -2.34 6.10
C ASN A 366 -21.59 -1.14 6.00
N ASN A 367 -20.58 -1.07 6.87
CA ASN A 367 -19.55 -0.03 6.78
C ASN A 367 -18.68 -0.18 5.51
N HIS A 368 -18.44 -1.42 5.08
CA HIS A 368 -17.63 -1.72 3.88
C HIS A 368 -18.42 -1.65 2.58
N PHE A 369 -19.61 -2.22 2.56
CA PHE A 369 -20.54 -2.21 1.42
C PHE A 369 -21.71 -1.29 1.76
N ASN A 370 -21.40 -0.01 1.94
CA ASN A 370 -22.42 1.02 2.04
C ASN A 370 -23.07 1.24 0.66
N GLU A 371 -24.12 2.07 0.62
CA GLU A 371 -24.85 2.33 -0.62
C GLU A 371 -23.93 2.87 -1.72
N VAL A 372 -23.06 3.83 -1.39
CA VAL A 372 -22.14 4.46 -2.34
C VAL A 372 -21.18 3.43 -2.94
N ASN A 373 -20.46 2.67 -2.11
CA ASN A 373 -19.51 1.64 -2.57
C ASN A 373 -20.20 0.56 -3.41
N THR A 374 -21.42 0.17 -3.02
CA THR A 374 -22.23 -0.80 -3.77
C THR A 374 -22.61 -0.25 -5.13
N ASN A 375 -23.08 1.00 -5.22
CA ASN A 375 -23.40 1.65 -6.49
C ASN A 375 -22.16 1.79 -7.37
N LEU A 376 -21.01 2.19 -6.80
CA LEU A 376 -19.74 2.30 -7.52
C LEU A 376 -19.36 0.95 -8.15
N LEU A 377 -19.38 -0.13 -7.37
CA LEU A 377 -19.02 -1.48 -7.83
C LEU A 377 -19.99 -2.00 -8.89
N LEU A 378 -21.29 -1.84 -8.70
CA LEU A 378 -22.30 -2.27 -9.67
C LEU A 378 -22.28 -1.44 -10.94
N GLY A 379 -22.05 -0.13 -10.84
CA GLY A 379 -21.87 0.75 -11.99
C GLY A 379 -20.64 0.38 -12.80
N MET A 380 -19.49 0.17 -12.16
CA MET A 380 -18.27 -0.30 -12.83
C MET A 380 -18.48 -1.66 -13.50
N ALA A 381 -19.17 -2.59 -12.83
CA ALA A 381 -19.46 -3.90 -13.41
C ALA A 381 -20.40 -3.83 -14.63
N SER A 382 -21.22 -2.77 -14.72
CA SER A 382 -22.08 -2.51 -15.88
C SER A 382 -21.29 -2.05 -17.12
N LEU A 383 -20.05 -1.60 -16.93
CA LEU A 383 -19.14 -1.24 -18.01
C LEU A 383 -18.18 -2.38 -18.39
N SER A 384 -18.34 -3.58 -17.82
CA SER A 384 -17.48 -4.71 -18.18
C SER A 384 -17.66 -5.04 -19.68
N PRO A 385 -16.57 -5.14 -20.45
CA PRO A 385 -16.63 -5.53 -21.86
C PRO A 385 -16.95 -7.03 -22.06
N ASP A 386 -16.96 -7.81 -20.99
CA ASP A 386 -17.19 -9.25 -21.03
C ASP A 386 -18.51 -9.59 -21.73
N ASN A 387 -18.48 -10.64 -22.56
CA ASN A 387 -19.63 -11.10 -23.35
C ASN A 387 -20.32 -9.95 -24.11
N SER A 388 -19.53 -9.03 -24.66
CA SER A 388 -20.04 -7.86 -25.41
C SER A 388 -20.93 -6.95 -24.57
N PHE A 389 -20.47 -6.60 -23.36
CA PHE A 389 -21.21 -5.74 -22.42
C PHE A 389 -22.54 -6.33 -21.95
N ALA A 390 -22.61 -7.64 -21.70
CA ALA A 390 -23.83 -8.32 -21.26
C ALA A 390 -24.44 -7.73 -19.97
N ASN A 391 -23.61 -7.11 -19.12
CA ASN A 391 -24.03 -6.49 -17.86
C ASN A 391 -24.41 -5.01 -17.98
N TYR A 392 -24.47 -4.46 -19.20
CA TYR A 392 -24.77 -3.05 -19.43
C TYR A 392 -26.12 -2.63 -18.82
N ASP A 393 -26.07 -1.58 -18.01
CA ASP A 393 -27.22 -1.01 -17.33
C ASP A 393 -27.06 0.50 -17.26
N LYS A 394 -27.84 1.22 -18.07
CA LYS A 394 -27.77 2.67 -18.19
C LYS A 394 -28.03 3.37 -16.85
N ASP A 395 -29.00 2.90 -16.08
CA ASP A 395 -29.41 3.55 -14.84
C ASP A 395 -28.32 3.42 -13.77
N LYS A 396 -27.64 2.26 -13.72
CA LYS A 396 -26.49 2.06 -12.83
C LYS A 396 -25.29 2.93 -13.23
N ILE A 397 -25.08 3.14 -14.53
CA ILE A 397 -24.01 4.02 -15.03
C ILE A 397 -24.32 5.49 -14.71
N ILE A 398 -25.56 5.93 -14.89
CA ILE A 398 -25.98 7.29 -14.49
C ILE A 398 -25.77 7.47 -12.99
N LYS A 399 -26.22 6.50 -12.18
CA LYS A 399 -26.02 6.53 -10.72
C LYS A 399 -24.53 6.60 -10.35
N LEU A 400 -23.67 5.87 -11.05
CA LEU A 400 -22.21 5.97 -10.91
C LEU A 400 -21.71 7.39 -11.19
N ALA A 401 -22.12 8.00 -12.30
CA ALA A 401 -21.70 9.34 -12.69
C ALA A 401 -22.18 10.43 -11.71
N THR A 402 -23.34 10.26 -11.05
CA THR A 402 -23.79 11.20 -9.99
C THR A 402 -22.85 11.25 -8.77
N HIS A 403 -22.01 10.23 -8.56
CA HIS A 403 -20.99 10.24 -7.52
C HIS A 403 -19.76 11.11 -7.89
N TYR A 404 -19.66 11.57 -9.14
CA TYR A 404 -18.59 12.43 -9.65
C TYR A 404 -19.16 13.71 -10.28
N PRO A 405 -19.89 14.54 -9.52
CA PRO A 405 -20.65 15.68 -10.06
C PRO A 405 -19.77 16.78 -10.68
N ASN A 406 -18.49 16.83 -10.33
CA ASN A 406 -17.55 17.80 -10.89
C ASN A 406 -16.95 17.36 -12.23
N GLU A 407 -17.17 16.11 -12.64
CA GLU A 407 -16.61 15.52 -13.87
C GLU A 407 -17.65 15.37 -14.98
N PHE A 408 -18.91 15.17 -14.60
CA PHE A 408 -20.02 15.04 -15.53
C PHE A 408 -20.95 16.23 -15.36
N THR A 409 -21.11 17.03 -16.41
CA THR A 409 -22.08 18.14 -16.42
C THR A 409 -23.50 17.60 -16.56
N ASP A 410 -24.49 18.33 -16.06
CA ASP A 410 -25.92 18.01 -16.19
C ASP A 410 -26.41 17.89 -17.65
N SER A 411 -25.59 18.33 -18.61
CA SER A 411 -25.84 18.15 -20.05
C SER A 411 -25.44 16.78 -20.61
N ILE A 412 -24.66 15.99 -19.85
CA ILE A 412 -24.13 14.67 -20.22
C ILE A 412 -24.87 13.54 -19.49
N LEU A 413 -25.40 13.83 -18.29
CA LEU A 413 -26.26 12.95 -17.48
C LEU A 413 -27.72 13.01 -17.95
#